data_AF-A0A5Y6RPC8-F1
#
_entry.id   AF-A0A5Y6RPC8-F1
#
_cell.length_a   1.000
_cell.length_b   1.000
_cell.length_c   1.000
_cell.angle_alpha   90.00
_cell.angle_beta   90.00
_cell.angle_gamma   90.00
#
_symmetry.space_group_name_H-M   'P 1'
#
loop_
_entity.id
_entity.type
_entity.pdbx_description
1 polymer ?
#
loop_
_entity_poly.entity_id
_entity_poly.type
_entity_poly.pdbx_seq_one_letter_code
_entity_poly.pdbx_strand_id
1 'polypeptide(L)' 'MDNFLSAYTQKYDKEGYGLQYPDGHVIRFYERILKYKLSKTSGKLLDFGCGNGVHSKYFKNITGGGYRALWH' A
#
# COMPACT_ATOMS: atom_id res chain seq x y z
N MET A 1 13.05 21.97 6.95
CA MET A 1 12.62 20.63 6.47
C MET A 1 11.11 20.44 6.64
N ASP A 2 10.35 21.49 6.97
CA ASP A 2 8.94 21.34 7.39
C ASP A 2 7.92 21.40 6.23
N ASN A 3 8.32 21.94 5.07
CA ASN A 3 7.41 22.17 3.95
C ASN A 3 6.95 20.89 3.23
N PHE A 4 7.82 19.85 3.11
CA PHE A 4 7.46 18.64 2.38
C PHE A 4 6.50 17.74 3.15
N LEU A 5 6.76 17.53 4.45
CA LEU A 5 5.88 16.74 5.31
C LEU A 5 4.52 17.43 5.46
N SER A 6 4.53 18.76 5.68
CA SER A 6 3.29 19.54 5.77
C SER A 6 2.44 19.46 4.50
N ALA A 7 3.07 19.60 3.31
CA ALA A 7 2.38 19.45 2.04
C ALA A 7 1.82 18.04 1.83
N TYR A 8 2.57 17.01 2.24
CA TYR A 8 2.11 15.62 2.17
C TYR A 8 0.88 15.39 3.07
N THR A 9 0.96 15.76 4.34
CA THR A 9 -0.13 15.66 5.31
C THR A 9 -1.36 16.44 4.84
N GLN A 10 -1.20 17.65 4.32
CA GLN A 10 -2.31 18.43 3.79
C GLN A 10 -3.03 17.70 2.65
N LYS A 11 -2.25 17.23 1.66
CA LYS A 11 -2.77 16.54 0.48
C LYS A 11 -3.54 15.27 0.85
N TYR A 12 -2.92 14.38 1.64
CA TYR A 12 -3.48 13.06 1.91
C TYR A 12 -4.46 13.02 3.09
N ASP A 13 -4.23 13.79 4.16
CA ASP A 13 -5.06 13.71 5.38
C ASP A 13 -6.21 14.73 5.39
N LYS A 14 -6.02 15.90 4.76
CA LYS A 14 -7.03 16.98 4.80
C LYS A 14 -7.84 17.11 3.51
N GLU A 15 -7.17 16.99 2.36
CA GLU A 15 -7.82 17.17 1.06
C GLU A 15 -8.42 15.87 0.49
N GLY A 16 -8.25 14.75 1.20
CA GLY A 16 -8.81 13.44 0.82
C GLY A 16 -8.17 12.88 -0.46
N TYR A 17 -6.95 13.32 -0.81
CA TYR A 17 -6.26 12.84 -1.98
C TYR A 17 -5.84 11.38 -1.84
N GLY A 18 -5.99 10.62 -2.92
CA GLY A 18 -5.60 9.21 -2.99
C GLY A 18 -6.74 8.31 -3.40
N LEU A 19 -6.44 7.01 -3.48
CA LEU A 19 -7.41 6.02 -3.92
C LEU A 19 -8.36 5.66 -2.77
N GLN A 20 -9.58 5.25 -3.09
CA GLN A 20 -10.50 4.66 -2.10
C GLN A 20 -10.39 3.14 -2.06
N TYR A 21 -10.05 2.53 -3.19
CA TYR A 21 -9.99 1.08 -3.38
C TYR A 21 -8.68 0.72 -4.08
N PRO A 22 -8.14 -0.49 -3.82
CA PRO A 22 -6.94 -0.94 -4.50
C PRO A 22 -7.19 -1.11 -6.00
N ASP A 23 -6.22 -0.75 -6.82
CA ASP A 23 -6.34 -0.86 -8.26
C ASP A 23 -6.45 -2.32 -8.71
N GLY A 24 -7.23 -2.55 -9.77
CA GLY A 24 -7.38 -3.88 -10.34
C GLY A 24 -6.06 -4.52 -10.77
N HIS A 25 -5.07 -3.73 -11.19
CA HIS A 25 -3.74 -4.26 -11.52
C HIS A 25 -2.96 -4.74 -10.30
N VAL A 26 -3.12 -4.10 -9.14
CA VAL A 26 -2.51 -4.52 -7.86
C VAL A 26 -3.14 -5.84 -7.39
N ILE A 27 -4.47 -5.93 -7.44
CA ILE A 27 -5.20 -7.17 -7.12
C ILE A 27 -4.74 -8.31 -8.03
N ARG A 28 -4.66 -8.08 -9.35
CA ARG A 28 -4.20 -9.10 -10.30
C ARG A 28 -2.74 -9.49 -10.09
N PHE A 29 -1.87 -8.55 -9.73
CA PHE A 29 -0.48 -8.85 -9.39
C PHE A 29 -0.38 -9.78 -8.18
N TYR A 30 -1.13 -9.49 -7.11
CA TYR A 30 -1.20 -10.38 -5.94
C TYR A 30 -1.65 -11.78 -6.34
N GLU A 31 -2.83 -11.90 -6.95
CA GLU A 31 -3.43 -13.19 -7.25
C GLU A 31 -2.55 -14.00 -8.22
N ARG A 32 -2.24 -13.43 -9.39
CA ARG A 32 -1.60 -14.20 -10.47
C ARG A 32 -0.11 -14.40 -10.26
N ILE A 33 0.59 -13.39 -9.74
CA ILE A 33 2.05 -13.44 -9.65
C ILE A 33 2.48 -13.91 -8.27
N LEU A 34 2.09 -13.20 -7.22
CA LEU A 34 2.57 -13.53 -5.87
C LEU A 34 2.00 -14.87 -5.40
N LYS A 35 0.68 -15.05 -5.43
CA LYS A 35 0.02 -16.25 -4.93
C LYS A 35 0.17 -17.45 -5.86
N TYR A 36 -0.19 -17.34 -7.13
CA TYR A 36 -0.18 -18.50 -8.04
C TYR A 36 1.19 -18.81 -8.64
N LYS A 37 1.90 -17.82 -9.20
CA LYS A 37 3.18 -18.08 -9.89
C LYS A 37 4.34 -18.31 -8.93
N LEU A 38 4.39 -17.56 -7.82
CA LEU A 38 5.54 -17.55 -6.91
C LEU A 38 5.25 -18.21 -5.56
N SER A 39 4.01 -18.60 -5.29
CA SER A 39 3.58 -19.16 -3.99
C SER A 39 4.01 -18.31 -2.78
N LYS A 40 4.06 -16.99 -2.96
CA LYS A 40 4.47 -16.01 -1.95
C LYS A 40 3.26 -15.25 -1.43
N THR A 41 2.66 -15.79 -0.37
CA THR A 41 1.46 -15.22 0.29
C THR A 41 1.76 -14.53 1.62
N SER A 42 3.03 -14.54 2.06
CA SER A 42 3.48 -13.93 3.32
C SER A 42 4.89 -13.36 3.21
N GLY A 43 5.29 -12.54 4.19
CA GLY A 43 6.62 -11.93 4.28
C GLY A 43 6.56 -10.43 4.46
N LYS A 44 7.61 -9.72 4.04
CA LYS A 44 7.67 -8.25 3.99
C LYS A 44 7.59 -7.78 2.54
N LEU A 45 6.80 -6.74 2.28
CA LEU A 45 6.61 -6.10 0.98
C LEU A 45 6.81 -4.60 1.18
N LEU A 46 7.64 -4.00 0.33
CA LEU A 46 7.87 -2.57 0.30
C LEU A 46 6.93 -1.95 -0.75
N ASP A 47 6.07 -1.05 -0.30
CA ASP A 47 5.15 -0.27 -1.15
C ASP A 47 5.75 1.12 -1.37
N PHE A 48 6.50 1.27 -2.46
CA PHE A 48 7.16 2.54 -2.78
C PHE A 48 6.16 3.52 -3.37
N GLY A 49 6.05 4.71 -2.77
CA GLY A 49 5.04 5.70 -3.17
C GLY A 49 3.62 5.32 -2.73
N CYS A 50 3.48 4.78 -1.52
CA CYS A 50 2.24 4.22 -0.99
C CYS A 50 1.06 5.20 -0.88
N GLY A 51 1.29 6.52 -0.99
CA GLY A 51 0.24 7.54 -0.92
C GLY A 51 -0.55 7.45 0.39
N ASN A 52 -1.87 7.27 0.30
CA ASN A 52 -2.74 7.06 1.47
C ASN A 52 -2.75 5.60 1.98
N GLY A 53 -1.91 4.72 1.43
CA GLY A 53 -1.67 3.36 1.92
C GLY A 53 -2.74 2.34 1.54
N VAL A 54 -3.63 2.62 0.59
CA VAL A 54 -4.72 1.70 0.21
C VAL A 54 -4.21 0.34 -0.28
N HIS A 55 -3.15 0.29 -1.10
CA HIS A 55 -2.57 -0.98 -1.56
C HIS A 55 -1.89 -1.73 -0.43
N SER A 56 -1.08 -1.05 0.38
CA SER A 56 -0.51 -1.60 1.62
C SER A 56 -1.56 -2.22 2.54
N LYS A 57 -2.70 -1.54 2.74
CA LYS A 57 -3.83 -2.06 3.55
C LYS A 57 -4.46 -3.29 2.91
N TYR A 58 -4.64 -3.29 1.59
CA TYR A 58 -5.11 -4.45 0.85
C TYR A 58 -4.19 -5.66 1.07
N PHE A 59 -2.88 -5.51 0.87
CA PHE A 59 -1.91 -6.59 1.09
C PHE A 59 -1.91 -7.07 2.55
N LYS A 60 -1.98 -6.16 3.53
CA LYS A 60 -2.06 -6.53 4.95
C LYS A 60 -3.26 -7.45 5.26
N ASN A 61 -4.41 -7.15 4.67
CA ASN A 61 -5.65 -7.89 4.93
C ASN A 61 -5.65 -9.27 4.26
N ILE A 62 -5.15 -9.38 3.04
CA ILE A 62 -5.20 -10.64 2.26
C ILE A 62 -4.10 -11.64 2.65
N THR A 63 -3.00 -11.20 3.27
CA THR A 63 -1.87 -12.06 3.64
C THR A 63 -1.91 -12.53 5.10
N GLY A 64 -3.02 -12.33 5.82
CA GLY A 64 -3.16 -12.78 7.22
C GLY A 64 -2.36 -11.97 8.24
N GLY A 65 -1.92 -10.75 7.90
CA GLY A 65 -1.28 -9.81 8.83
C GLY A 65 0.24 -9.94 8.94
N GLY A 66 0.98 -9.08 8.22
CA GLY A 66 2.45 -9.05 8.30
C GLY A 66 3.19 -7.91 7.60
N TYR A 67 2.54 -6.80 7.24
CA TYR A 67 3.25 -5.66 6.63
C TYR A 67 3.22 -4.45 7.57
N ARG A 68 4.39 -4.14 8.15
CA ARG A 68 4.64 -2.85 8.82
C ARG A 68 4.81 -1.81 7.72
N ALA A 69 3.81 -0.94 7.55
CA ALA A 69 4.02 0.34 6.87
C ALA A 69 4.99 1.14 7.76
N LEU A 70 6.25 1.22 7.32
CA LEU A 70 7.23 2.12 7.91
C LEU A 70 6.94 3.51 7.36
N TRP A 71 6.38 4.37 8.21
CA TRP A 71 6.38 5.80 8.00
C TRP A 71 7.73 6.32 8.48
N HIS A 72 8.49 6.94 7.58
CA HIS A 72 9.66 7.77 7.87
C HIS A 72 9.34 9.20 7.47
#